data_AF-A0AB38XZ74-F1
#
_entry.id   AF-A0AB38XZ74-F1
#
_cell.length_a   1.000
_cell.length_b   1.000
_cell.length_c   1.000
_cell.angle_alpha   90.00
_cell.angle_beta   90.00
_cell.angle_gamma   90.00
#
_symmetry.space_group_name_H-M   'P 1'
#
loop_
_entity.id
_entity.type
_entity.pdbx_description
1 polymer ?
#
loop_
_entity_poly.entity_id
_entity_poly.type
_entity_poly.pdbx_seq_one_letter_code
_entity_poly.pdbx_strand_id
1 'polypeptide(L)'
;MISKDDDALTCDLAETYGIYDYKQLPAYQVAVFAVGLRSNSRIKMALSGETETLDTVLLAGIYDNTNLLFWSKTKDGQSGQNKPKSMVAAISGGKTQKSNDVVSFASGEDFENARKQLLGGVG
;
A
#
# COMPACT_ATOMS: atom_id res chain seq x y z
N MET A 1 12.63 15.65 5.60
CA MET A 1 12.66 14.96 4.30
C MET A 1 13.82 13.99 4.26
N ILE A 2 15.08 14.46 4.23
CA ILE A 2 16.28 13.59 4.28
C ILE A 2 16.23 12.56 5.41
N SER A 3 15.90 12.99 6.64
CA SER A 3 15.79 12.08 7.79
C SER A 3 14.65 11.07 7.72
N LYS A 4 13.64 11.33 6.88
CA LYS A 4 12.47 10.46 6.71
C LYS A 4 12.79 9.37 5.70
N ASP A 5 13.33 9.77 4.55
CA ASP A 5 13.74 8.88 3.46
C ASP A 5 14.62 9.70 2.48
N ASP A 6 15.94 9.49 2.51
CA ASP A 6 16.89 10.20 1.64
C ASP A 6 16.84 9.71 0.19
N ASP A 7 16.60 8.42 0.01
CA ASP A 7 16.56 7.78 -1.31
C ASP A 7 15.31 8.23 -2.07
N ALA A 8 14.15 8.27 -1.40
CA ALA A 8 12.92 8.81 -1.99
C ALA A 8 13.08 10.27 -2.42
N LEU A 9 13.73 11.10 -1.58
CA LEU A 9 14.01 12.49 -1.93
C LEU A 9 14.92 12.59 -3.16
N THR A 10 15.99 11.79 -3.20
CA THR A 10 16.92 11.74 -4.34
C THR A 10 16.19 11.34 -5.62
N CYS A 11 15.37 10.29 -5.56
CA CYS A 11 14.59 9.82 -6.71
C CYS A 11 13.61 10.87 -7.20
N ASP A 12 12.89 11.54 -6.29
CA ASP A 12 11.91 12.57 -6.66
C ASP A 12 12.59 13.81 -7.29
N LEU A 13 13.77 14.21 -6.79
CA LEU A 13 14.55 15.31 -7.36
C LEU A 13 15.14 14.95 -8.72
N ALA A 14 15.60 13.71 -8.90
CA ALA A 14 16.07 13.20 -10.18
C ALA A 14 14.94 13.13 -11.22
N GLU A 15 13.78 12.58 -10.83
CA GLU A 15 12.61 12.43 -11.71
C GLU A 15 12.02 13.80 -12.12
N THR A 16 11.93 14.74 -11.18
CA THR A 16 11.23 16.02 -11.42
C THR A 16 12.14 17.08 -12.05
N TYR A 17 13.40 17.15 -11.61
CA TYR A 17 14.32 18.24 -11.95
C TYR A 17 15.63 17.79 -12.60
N GLY A 18 15.87 16.48 -12.75
CA GLY A 18 17.14 15.95 -13.28
C GLY A 18 18.33 16.13 -12.33
N ILE A 19 18.08 16.29 -11.02
CA ILE A 19 19.12 16.48 -10.01
C ILE A 19 19.47 15.13 -9.40
N TYR A 20 20.57 14.53 -9.85
CA TYR A 20 21.01 13.19 -9.40
C TYR A 20 21.87 13.21 -8.14
N ASP A 21 22.58 14.31 -7.89
CA ASP A 21 23.36 14.51 -6.67
C ASP A 21 23.04 15.90 -6.10
N TYR A 22 21.99 15.96 -5.29
CA TYR A 22 21.54 17.22 -4.71
C TYR A 22 22.55 17.77 -3.66
N LYS A 23 23.49 16.96 -3.17
CA LYS A 23 24.46 17.37 -2.13
C LYS A 23 25.48 18.38 -2.66
N GLN A 24 25.59 18.50 -3.99
CA GLN A 24 26.39 19.53 -4.65
C GLN A 24 25.72 20.91 -4.67
N LEU A 25 24.42 20.99 -4.35
CA LEU A 25 23.65 22.23 -4.37
C LEU A 25 23.59 22.88 -2.98
N PRO A 26 23.42 24.22 -2.91
CA PRO A 26 23.17 24.90 -1.65
C PRO A 26 21.92 24.34 -0.94
N ALA A 27 22.01 24.12 0.37
CA ALA A 27 20.94 23.52 1.16
C ALA A 27 19.58 24.24 1.01
N TYR A 28 19.60 25.57 0.94
CA TYR A 28 18.39 26.36 0.70
C TYR A 28 17.73 26.03 -0.65
N GLN A 29 18.52 25.87 -1.71
CA GLN A 29 18.02 25.55 -3.04
C GLN A 29 17.42 24.13 -3.08
N VAL A 30 18.07 23.16 -2.43
CA VAL A 30 17.53 21.81 -2.27
C VAL A 30 16.20 21.84 -1.53
N ALA A 31 16.08 22.64 -0.46
CA ALA A 31 14.83 22.78 0.28
C ALA A 31 13.69 23.36 -0.58
N VAL A 32 13.98 24.37 -1.42
CA VAL A 32 12.99 24.93 -2.36
C VAL A 32 12.51 23.87 -3.34
N PHE A 33 13.40 23.08 -3.93
CA PHE A 33 13.02 22.00 -4.85
C PHE A 33 12.23 20.90 -4.15
N ALA A 34 12.66 20.48 -2.97
CA ALA A 34 11.97 19.44 -2.20
C ALA A 34 10.54 19.86 -1.80
N VAL A 35 10.35 21.11 -1.38
CA VAL A 35 9.02 21.67 -1.10
C VAL A 35 8.19 21.81 -2.38
N GLY A 36 8.83 22.08 -3.53
CA GLY A 36 8.20 22.20 -4.84
C GLY A 36 7.72 20.90 -5.49
N LEU A 37 8.10 19.73 -4.95
CA LEU A 37 7.66 18.42 -5.46
C LEU A 37 6.13 18.29 -5.45
N ARG A 38 5.58 17.46 -6.34
CA ARG A 38 4.13 17.17 -6.36
C ARG A 38 3.70 16.48 -5.07
N SER A 39 2.45 16.67 -4.64
CA SER A 39 1.92 16.07 -3.39
C SER A 39 2.03 14.54 -3.37
N ASN A 40 1.94 13.90 -4.52
CA ASN A 40 2.09 12.46 -4.70
C ASN A 40 3.53 11.99 -4.94
N SER A 41 4.54 12.84 -4.77
CA SER A 41 5.94 12.41 -4.83
C SER A 41 6.25 11.46 -3.68
N ARG A 42 7.22 10.55 -3.84
CA ARG A 42 7.53 9.51 -2.85
C ARG A 42 7.82 10.10 -1.48
N ILE A 43 8.63 11.16 -1.41
CA ILE A 43 8.98 11.79 -0.14
C ILE A 43 7.78 12.48 0.52
N LYS A 44 6.88 13.09 -0.26
CA LYS A 44 5.68 13.75 0.29
C LYS A 44 4.65 12.74 0.77
N MET A 45 4.44 11.66 0.02
CA MET A 45 3.64 10.50 0.44
C MET A 45 4.19 9.86 1.72
N ALA A 46 5.51 9.65 1.79
CA ALA A 46 6.16 9.09 2.97
C ALA A 46 5.97 9.99 4.21
N LEU A 47 6.03 11.31 4.05
CA LEU A 47 5.80 12.28 5.13
C LEU A 47 4.34 12.35 5.58
N SER A 48 3.38 12.26 4.65
CA SER A 48 1.96 12.24 5.00
C SER A 48 1.55 10.92 5.65
N GLY A 49 2.31 9.84 5.40
CA GLY A 49 1.96 8.49 5.86
C GLY A 49 0.82 7.88 5.05
N GLU A 50 0.45 8.51 3.95
CA GLU A 50 -0.54 7.99 3.01
C GLU A 50 0.10 6.86 2.19
N THR A 51 -0.63 5.77 2.01
CA THR A 51 -0.18 4.63 1.21
C THR A 51 -0.48 4.80 -0.27
N GLU A 52 -1.49 5.61 -0.60
CA GLU A 52 -2.03 5.76 -1.94
C GLU A 52 -2.37 7.23 -2.22
N THR A 53 -2.32 7.61 -3.50
CA THR A 53 -2.62 8.98 -3.93
C THR A 53 -4.11 9.29 -3.79
N LEU A 54 -4.45 10.56 -3.54
CA LEU A 54 -5.85 11.00 -3.42
C LEU A 54 -6.69 10.60 -4.64
N ASP A 55 -6.16 10.74 -5.85
CA ASP A 55 -6.85 10.37 -7.08
C ASP A 55 -7.19 8.87 -7.10
N THR A 56 -6.25 8.01 -6.64
CA THR A 56 -6.46 6.57 -6.55
C THR A 56 -7.53 6.22 -5.52
N VAL A 57 -7.50 6.87 -4.36
CA VAL A 57 -8.51 6.71 -3.30
C VAL A 57 -9.89 7.16 -3.79
N LEU A 58 -9.98 8.27 -4.52
CA LEU A 58 -11.23 8.77 -5.11
C LEU A 58 -11.78 7.80 -6.16
N LEU A 59 -10.93 7.28 -7.05
CA LEU A 59 -11.31 6.28 -8.05
C LEU A 59 -11.83 4.99 -7.39
N ALA A 60 -11.12 4.50 -6.38
CA ALA A 60 -11.56 3.34 -5.60
C ALA A 60 -12.89 3.61 -4.88
N GLY A 61 -13.10 4.82 -4.36
CA GLY A 61 -14.35 5.22 -3.72
C GLY A 61 -15.53 5.28 -4.71
N ILE A 62 -15.30 5.76 -5.93
CA ILE A 62 -16.30 5.72 -7.00
C ILE A 62 -16.66 4.28 -7.33
N TYR A 63 -15.65 3.42 -7.54
CA TYR A 63 -15.83 2.00 -7.80
C TYR A 63 -16.66 1.31 -6.70
N ASP A 64 -16.33 1.56 -5.42
CA ASP A 64 -17.03 1.00 -4.27
C ASP A 64 -18.51 1.42 -4.25
N ASN A 65 -18.78 2.70 -4.47
CA ASN A 65 -20.14 3.22 -4.51
C ASN A 65 -20.94 2.64 -5.67
N THR A 66 -20.35 2.58 -6.88
CA THR A 66 -21.02 2.03 -8.06
C THR A 66 -21.33 0.54 -7.89
N ASN A 67 -20.39 -0.25 -7.36
CA ASN A 67 -20.61 -1.66 -7.10
C ASN A 67 -21.69 -1.89 -6.03
N LEU A 68 -21.68 -1.09 -4.97
CA LEU A 68 -22.68 -1.18 -3.92
C LEU A 68 -24.09 -0.85 -4.45
N LEU A 69 -24.19 0.19 -5.30
CA LEU A 69 -25.45 0.54 -5.97
C LEU A 69 -25.95 -0.59 -6.86
N PHE A 70 -25.10 -1.16 -7.71
CA PHE A 70 -25.47 -2.28 -8.56
C PHE A 70 -25.91 -3.49 -7.73
N TRP A 71 -25.10 -3.89 -6.74
CA TRP A 71 -25.42 -4.99 -5.83
C TRP A 71 -26.75 -4.80 -5.10
N SER A 72 -27.07 -3.58 -4.65
CA SER A 72 -28.33 -3.26 -3.95
C SER A 72 -29.60 -3.55 -4.79
N LYS A 73 -29.46 -3.65 -6.12
CA LYS A 73 -30.55 -3.96 -7.05
C LYS A 73 -30.66 -5.45 -7.39
N THR A 74 -29.76 -6.28 -6.86
CA THR A 74 -29.76 -7.74 -7.08
C THR A 74 -30.57 -8.48 -6.01
N LYS A 75 -30.86 -9.77 -6.24
CA LYS A 75 -31.48 -10.65 -5.22
C LYS A 75 -30.60 -10.79 -3.97
N ASP A 76 -29.28 -10.84 -4.18
CA ASP A 76 -28.29 -10.88 -3.11
C ASP A 76 -28.33 -9.59 -2.28
N GLY A 77 -28.47 -8.44 -2.94
CA GLY A 77 -28.68 -7.15 -2.29
C GLY A 77 -29.92 -7.09 -1.39
N GLN A 78 -31.05 -7.66 -1.85
CA GLN A 78 -32.30 -7.71 -1.08
C GLN A 78 -32.20 -8.64 0.14
N SER A 79 -31.44 -9.73 0.02
CA SER A 79 -31.22 -10.71 1.10
C SER A 79 -29.98 -10.42 1.95
N GLY A 80 -29.22 -9.37 1.63
CA GLY A 80 -27.99 -8.97 2.32
C GLY A 80 -26.78 -9.89 2.08
N GLN A 81 -26.86 -10.81 1.12
CA GLN A 81 -25.79 -11.76 0.81
C GLN A 81 -24.74 -11.16 -0.14
N ASN A 82 -23.52 -11.70 -0.14
CA ASN A 82 -22.47 -11.39 -1.12
C ASN A 82 -22.18 -9.88 -1.29
N LYS A 83 -22.24 -9.10 -0.21
CA LYS A 83 -21.93 -7.67 -0.25
C LYS A 83 -20.51 -7.44 -0.81
N PRO A 84 -20.33 -6.53 -1.80
CA PRO A 84 -19.02 -6.22 -2.35
C PRO A 84 -18.04 -5.74 -1.28
N LYS A 85 -16.79 -6.19 -1.40
CA LYS A 85 -15.68 -5.70 -0.57
C LYS A 85 -15.27 -4.31 -1.03
N SER A 86 -14.89 -3.46 -0.08
CA SER A 86 -14.38 -2.12 -0.39
C SER A 86 -12.95 -2.18 -0.92
N MET A 87 -12.74 -1.62 -2.11
CA MET A 87 -11.43 -1.38 -2.72
C MET A 87 -10.64 -0.35 -1.91
N VAL A 88 -11.29 0.73 -1.46
CA VAL A 88 -10.63 1.74 -0.61
C VAL A 88 -10.04 1.08 0.63
N ALA A 89 -10.81 0.25 1.33
CA ALA A 89 -10.31 -0.47 2.50
C ALA A 89 -9.15 -1.41 2.17
N ALA A 90 -9.17 -2.07 1.00
CA ALA A 90 -8.13 -2.97 0.56
C ALA A 90 -6.80 -2.25 0.28
N ILE A 91 -6.84 -1.08 -0.36
CA ILE A 91 -5.62 -0.33 -0.75
C ILE A 91 -5.10 0.58 0.37
N SER A 92 -5.96 1.07 1.27
CA SER A 92 -5.56 1.92 2.41
C SER A 92 -4.95 1.13 3.58
N GLY A 93 -4.54 -0.12 3.38
CA GLY A 93 -3.96 -0.95 4.43
C GLY A 93 -4.95 -1.35 5.52
N GLY A 94 -6.25 -1.36 5.22
CA GLY A 94 -7.29 -1.76 6.17
C GLY A 94 -7.16 -3.22 6.55
N LYS A 95 -6.42 -3.52 7.64
CA LYS A 95 -6.33 -4.77 8.43
C LYS A 95 -6.91 -6.03 7.77
N THR A 96 -6.50 -6.31 6.55
CA THR A 96 -6.74 -7.58 5.84
C THR A 96 -5.43 -8.12 5.31
N GLN A 97 -4.31 -7.72 5.90
CA GLN A 97 -3.40 -8.77 6.31
C GLN A 97 -4.05 -9.47 7.51
N LYS A 98 -4.84 -10.52 7.23
CA LYS A 98 -4.60 -11.74 8.00
C LYS A 98 -3.08 -11.89 7.96
N SER A 99 -2.44 -11.80 9.13
CA SER A 99 -1.07 -12.26 9.32
C SER A 99 -0.87 -13.43 8.38
N ASN A 100 0.07 -13.28 7.46
CA ASN A 100 0.38 -14.26 6.43
C ASN A 100 0.11 -15.69 6.96
N ASP A 101 -0.81 -16.43 6.34
CA ASP A 101 -0.84 -17.89 6.44
C ASP A 101 0.45 -18.50 5.79
N VAL A 102 1.45 -17.67 5.49
CA VAL A 102 2.81 -18.08 5.14
C VAL A 102 3.54 -18.40 6.44
N VAL A 103 3.48 -19.68 6.83
CA VAL A 103 4.39 -20.23 7.82
C VAL A 103 5.75 -20.39 7.13
N SER A 104 6.76 -19.67 7.62
CA SER A 104 8.16 -19.87 7.21
C SER A 104 8.85 -20.77 8.23
N PHE A 105 9.71 -21.65 7.75
CA PHE A 105 10.40 -22.65 8.57
C PHE A 105 11.90 -22.38 8.54
N ALA A 106 12.54 -22.46 9.71
CA ALA A 106 13.98 -22.24 9.84
C ALA A 106 14.80 -23.46 9.38
N SER A 107 14.16 -24.62 9.24
CA SER A 107 14.78 -25.86 8.79
C SER A 107 13.77 -26.77 8.07
N GLY A 108 14.29 -27.77 7.33
CA GLY A 108 13.44 -28.79 6.70
C GLY A 108 12.72 -29.69 7.73
N GLU A 109 13.26 -29.83 8.94
CA GLU A 109 12.64 -30.60 10.02
C GLU A 109 11.40 -29.89 10.59
N ASP A 110 11.47 -28.57 10.77
CA ASP A 110 10.35 -27.75 11.21
C ASP A 110 9.17 -27.83 10.23
N PHE A 111 9.47 -27.85 8.94
CA PHE A 111 8.48 -28.03 7.87
C PHE A 111 7.79 -29.41 7.96
N GLU A 112 8.56 -30.49 8.08
CA GLU A 112 7.99 -31.85 8.14
C GLU A 112 7.16 -32.08 9.40
N ASN A 113 7.55 -31.50 10.54
CA ASN A 113 6.76 -31.57 11.77
C ASN A 113 5.43 -30.84 11.65
N ALA A 114 5.43 -29.62 11.11
CA ALA A 114 4.19 -28.87 10.85
C ALA A 114 3.31 -29.58 9.82
N ARG A 115 3.91 -30.16 8.77
CA ARG A 115 3.21 -30.95 7.76
C ARG A 115 2.54 -32.19 8.36
N LYS A 116 3.20 -32.93 9.26
CA LYS A 116 2.62 -34.08 9.97
C LYS A 116 1.44 -33.70 10.85
N GLN A 117 1.50 -32.55 11.52
CA GLN A 117 0.40 -32.04 12.34
C GLN A 117 -0.81 -31.64 11.48
N LEU A 118 -0.57 -30.98 10.34
CA LEU A 118 -1.62 -30.55 9.41
C LEU A 118 -2.32 -31.72 8.70
N LEU A 119 -1.56 -32.77 8.37
CA LEU A 119 -2.10 -33.95 7.69
C LEU A 119 -2.78 -34.96 8.65
N GLY A 120 -2.86 -34.63 9.95
CA GLY A 120 -3.57 -35.42 10.95
C GLY A 120 -3.08 -36.86 10.99
N GLY A 121 -1.94 -37.10 11.63
CA GLY A 121 -1.29 -38.41 11.84
C GLY A 121 -2.14 -39.62 11.46
N VAL A 122 -2.03 -40.07 10.21
CA VAL A 122 -2.43 -41.43 9.84
C VAL A 122 -1.25 -42.32 10.20
N GLY A 123 -1.33 -42.85 11.40
CA GLY A 123 -0.45 -43.84 12.02
C GLY A 123 -1.06 -44.29 13.32
#